data_AF-A0A2E1AKL2-F1
#
_entry.id   AF-A0A2E1AKL2-F1
#
_cell.length_a   1.000
_cell.length_b   1.000
_cell.length_c   1.000
_cell.angle_alpha   90.00
_cell.angle_beta   90.00
_cell.angle_gamma   90.00
#
_symmetry.space_group_name_H-M   'P 1'
#
loop_
_entity.id
_entity.type
_entity.pdbx_description
1 polymer ?
#
loop_
_entity_poly.entity_id
_entity_poly.type
_entity_poly.pdbx_seq_one_letter_code
_entity_poly.pdbx_strand_id
1 'polypeptide(L)'
;MVASRETVIHPNKPDITQMLRLARIAATEGDLDSANQLLKRAALIDPANEQVWMMLLYVVETVEDRRTCLLNIIAINPDNESAKSMLAQLEEEAALSDEQRQERRQKPLSSRLLDILLWAIEIVVILLLIGLAIVLIAYA
;
A
#
# COMPACT_ATOMS: atom_id res chain seq x y z
N MET A 1 -54.05 14.46 -24.16
CA MET A 1 -53.02 13.77 -24.96
C MET A 1 -51.68 14.37 -24.58
N VAL A 2 -50.94 13.71 -23.67
CA VAL A 2 -49.58 14.10 -23.27
C VAL A 2 -48.67 12.99 -23.76
N ALA A 3 -48.10 13.21 -24.94
CA ALA A 3 -46.89 12.51 -25.37
C ALA A 3 -45.75 13.06 -24.51
N SER A 4 -45.06 12.23 -23.73
CA SER A 4 -43.71 12.53 -23.26
C SER A 4 -43.08 11.33 -22.59
N ARG A 5 -41.85 11.04 -23.04
CA ARG A 5 -40.87 10.08 -22.55
C ARG A 5 -40.99 8.68 -23.13
N GLU A 6 -40.73 8.61 -24.44
CA GLU A 6 -39.78 7.61 -24.92
C GLU A 6 -38.51 7.72 -24.05
N THR A 7 -38.36 6.78 -23.11
CA THR A 7 -37.06 6.43 -22.57
C THR A 7 -36.23 5.99 -23.77
N VAL A 8 -35.38 6.90 -24.25
CA VAL A 8 -34.30 6.58 -25.17
C VAL A 8 -33.39 5.60 -24.43
N ILE A 9 -33.74 4.32 -24.52
CA ILE A 9 -32.86 3.23 -24.17
C ILE A 9 -31.76 3.33 -25.21
N HIS A 10 -30.68 4.02 -24.86
CA HIS A 10 -29.48 4.07 -25.68
C HIS A 10 -29.04 2.62 -25.91
N PRO A 11 -29.15 2.10 -27.15
CA PRO A 11 -28.75 0.74 -27.41
C PRO A 11 -27.21 0.73 -27.39
N ASN A 12 -26.66 -0.12 -26.53
CA ASN A 12 -25.27 -0.59 -26.58
C ASN A 12 -24.16 0.35 -26.04
N LYS A 13 -24.32 0.89 -24.82
CA LYS A 13 -23.15 0.95 -23.93
C LYS A 13 -23.14 -0.36 -23.13
N PRO A 14 -22.00 -1.08 -23.02
CA PRO A 14 -21.90 -2.20 -22.09
C PRO A 14 -22.43 -1.74 -20.73
N ASP A 15 -23.31 -2.51 -20.09
CA ASP A 15 -24.03 -2.08 -18.89
C ASP A 15 -23.06 -1.97 -17.69
N ILE A 16 -22.34 -0.85 -17.62
CA ILE A 16 -21.41 -0.50 -16.53
C ILE A 16 -22.15 -0.55 -15.20
N THR A 17 -23.42 -0.15 -15.16
CA THR A 17 -24.24 -0.20 -13.95
C THR A 17 -24.40 -1.65 -13.47
N GLN A 18 -24.67 -2.58 -14.38
CA GLN A 18 -24.72 -4.01 -14.08
C GLN A 18 -23.34 -4.54 -13.65
N MET A 19 -22.26 -4.12 -14.30
CA MET A 19 -20.90 -4.51 -13.92
C MET A 19 -20.54 -4.05 -12.50
N LEU A 20 -20.85 -2.80 -12.16
CA LEU A 20 -20.66 -2.25 -10.82
C LEU A 20 -21.50 -3.00 -9.77
N ARG A 21 -22.75 -3.34 -10.10
CA ARG A 21 -23.62 -4.11 -9.22
C ARG A 21 -23.08 -5.52 -8.97
N LEU A 22 -22.69 -6.23 -10.03
CA LEU A 22 -22.13 -7.58 -9.93
C LEU A 22 -20.78 -7.59 -9.21
N ALA A 23 -19.92 -6.60 -9.48
CA ALA A 23 -18.64 -6.46 -8.78
C ALA A 23 -18.84 -6.21 -7.28
N ARG A 24 -19.84 -5.40 -6.91
CA ARG A 24 -20.19 -5.19 -5.50
C ARG A 24 -20.63 -6.50 -4.83
N ILE A 25 -21.49 -7.28 -5.49
CA ILE A 25 -21.95 -8.58 -4.97
C ILE A 25 -20.76 -9.51 -4.77
N ALA A 26 -19.92 -9.69 -5.79
CA ALA A 26 -18.72 -10.51 -5.71
C ALA A 26 -17.80 -10.07 -4.57
N ALA A 27 -17.53 -8.76 -4.44
CA ALA A 27 -16.71 -8.24 -3.36
C ALA A 27 -17.32 -8.50 -1.96
N THR A 28 -18.66 -8.39 -1.81
CA THR A 28 -19.34 -8.70 -0.54
C THR A 28 -19.34 -10.18 -0.21
N GLU A 29 -19.27 -11.05 -1.22
CA GLU A 29 -19.14 -12.50 -1.07
C GLU A 29 -17.69 -12.94 -0.84
N GLY A 30 -16.73 -12.01 -0.87
CA GLY A 30 -15.30 -12.27 -0.72
C GLY A 30 -14.59 -12.69 -2.01
N ASP A 31 -15.30 -12.76 -3.15
CA ASP A 31 -14.74 -13.03 -4.47
C ASP A 31 -14.15 -11.74 -5.07
N LEU A 32 -12.98 -11.35 -4.53
CA LEU A 32 -12.26 -10.15 -4.96
C LEU A 32 -11.75 -10.27 -6.40
N ASP A 33 -11.41 -11.47 -6.86
CA ASP A 33 -10.94 -11.74 -8.22
C ASP A 33 -12.01 -11.42 -9.26
N SER A 34 -13.22 -11.95 -9.08
CA SER A 34 -14.34 -11.64 -9.98
C SER A 34 -14.70 -10.15 -9.94
N ALA A 35 -14.69 -9.54 -8.75
CA ALA A 35 -14.93 -8.11 -8.61
C ALA A 35 -13.87 -7.27 -9.36
N ASN A 36 -12.59 -7.63 -9.22
CA ASN A 36 -11.47 -6.98 -9.90
C ASN A 36 -11.61 -7.07 -11.42
N GLN A 37 -11.91 -8.26 -11.95
CA GLN A 37 -12.10 -8.46 -13.39
C GLN A 37 -13.26 -7.63 -13.96
N LEU A 38 -14.40 -7.59 -13.25
CA LEU A 38 -15.56 -6.78 -13.65
C LEU A 38 -15.24 -5.29 -13.64
N LEU A 39 -14.54 -4.81 -12.61
CA LEU A 39 -14.19 -3.40 -12.46
C LEU A 39 -13.11 -2.95 -13.44
N LYS A 40 -12.11 -3.81 -13.74
CA LYS A 40 -11.14 -3.53 -14.81
C LYS A 40 -11.81 -3.40 -16.18
N ARG A 41 -12.78 -4.27 -16.49
CA ARG A 41 -13.56 -4.14 -17.73
C ARG A 41 -14.38 -2.85 -17.74
N ALA A 42 -15.03 -2.51 -16.64
CA ALA A 42 -15.77 -1.25 -16.52
C ALA A 42 -14.85 -0.03 -16.74
N ALA A 43 -13.62 -0.06 -16.20
CA ALA A 43 -12.65 1.03 -16.34
C ALA A 43 -12.15 1.19 -17.79
N LEU A 44 -12.08 0.09 -18.55
CA LEU A 44 -11.76 0.12 -19.99
C LEU A 44 -12.90 0.71 -20.83
N ILE A 45 -14.16 0.50 -20.40
CA ILE A 45 -15.34 1.00 -21.12
C ILE A 45 -15.56 2.50 -20.82
N ASP A 46 -15.40 2.91 -19.57
CA ASP A 46 -15.58 4.29 -19.13
C ASP A 46 -14.47 4.70 -18.13
N PRO A 47 -13.30 5.10 -18.65
CA PRO A 47 -12.17 5.51 -17.82
C PRO A 47 -12.43 6.82 -17.06
N ALA A 48 -13.45 7.61 -17.42
CA ALA A 48 -13.80 8.84 -16.74
C ALA A 48 -14.76 8.61 -15.54
N ASN A 49 -15.12 7.36 -15.27
CA ASN A 49 -16.04 7.02 -14.20
C ASN A 49 -15.32 6.89 -12.86
N GLU A 50 -15.36 7.94 -12.04
CA GLU A 50 -14.73 7.95 -10.71
C GLU A 50 -15.17 6.76 -9.84
N GLN A 51 -16.45 6.39 -9.89
CA GLN A 51 -17.01 5.29 -9.09
C GLN A 51 -16.38 3.94 -9.43
N VAL A 52 -16.01 3.71 -10.70
CA VAL A 52 -15.32 2.49 -11.12
C VAL A 52 -13.95 2.41 -10.45
N TRP A 53 -13.16 3.50 -10.52
CA TRP A 53 -11.83 3.55 -9.91
C TRP A 53 -11.87 3.46 -8.39
N MET A 54 -12.86 4.12 -7.77
CA MET A 54 -13.10 4.01 -6.33
C MET A 54 -13.41 2.58 -5.91
N MET A 55 -14.26 1.86 -6.64
CA MET A 55 -14.54 0.45 -6.33
C MET A 55 -13.34 -0.46 -6.62
N LEU A 56 -12.60 -0.18 -7.69
CA LEU A 56 -11.42 -0.95 -8.06
C LEU A 56 -10.33 -0.84 -7.00
N LEU A 57 -10.16 0.34 -6.38
CA LEU A 57 -9.22 0.59 -5.28
C LEU A 57 -9.35 -0.40 -4.11
N TYR A 58 -10.56 -0.91 -3.83
CA TYR A 58 -10.80 -1.84 -2.71
C TYR A 58 -10.52 -3.30 -3.05
N VAL A 59 -10.43 -3.66 -4.32
CA VAL A 59 -10.30 -5.06 -4.77
C VAL A 59 -8.98 -5.34 -5.47
N VAL A 60 -8.11 -4.34 -5.60
CA VAL A 60 -6.75 -4.51 -6.12
C VAL A 60 -5.79 -4.89 -5.01
N GLU A 61 -4.89 -5.84 -5.30
CA GLU A 61 -4.00 -6.43 -4.31
C GLU A 61 -2.65 -5.71 -4.21
N THR A 62 -2.19 -5.12 -5.32
CA THR A 62 -0.85 -4.55 -5.39
C THR A 62 -0.84 -3.07 -5.03
N VAL A 63 0.25 -2.62 -4.40
CA VAL A 63 0.49 -1.21 -4.11
C VAL A 63 0.44 -0.36 -5.39
N GLU A 64 0.99 -0.86 -6.50
CA GLU A 64 1.01 -0.16 -7.77
C GLU A 64 -0.39 0.00 -8.39
N ASP A 65 -1.23 -1.03 -8.31
CA ASP A 65 -2.61 -0.95 -8.78
C ASP A 65 -3.43 0.03 -7.92
N ARG A 66 -3.23 0.02 -6.59
CA ARG A 66 -3.86 0.99 -5.67
C ARG A 66 -3.44 2.41 -6.02
N ARG A 67 -2.14 2.64 -6.27
CA ARG A 67 -1.59 3.93 -6.70
C ARG A 67 -2.24 4.39 -8.00
N THR A 68 -2.34 3.51 -8.98
CA THR A 68 -2.98 3.80 -10.28
C THR A 68 -4.45 4.20 -10.10
N CYS A 69 -5.21 3.47 -9.26
CA CYS A 69 -6.59 3.82 -8.98
C CYS A 69 -6.71 5.22 -8.34
N LEU A 70 -5.88 5.53 -7.35
CA LEU A 70 -5.85 6.83 -6.67
C LEU A 70 -5.51 7.97 -7.64
N LEU A 71 -4.51 7.78 -8.50
CA LEU A 71 -4.15 8.78 -9.51
C LEU A 71 -5.30 9.05 -10.50
N ASN A 72 -6.02 8.01 -10.94
CA ASN A 72 -7.18 8.19 -11.80
C ASN A 72 -8.34 8.91 -11.09
N ILE A 73 -8.61 8.57 -9.82
CA ILE A 73 -9.62 9.27 -9.01
C ILE A 73 -9.29 10.77 -8.92
N ILE A 74 -8.04 11.12 -8.62
CA ILE A 74 -7.58 12.52 -8.51
C ILE A 74 -7.63 13.22 -9.87
N ALA A 75 -7.29 12.53 -10.96
CA ALA A 75 -7.36 13.09 -12.31
C ALA A 75 -8.79 13.41 -12.75
N ILE A 76 -9.76 12.58 -12.34
CA ILE A 76 -11.20 12.78 -12.62
C ILE A 76 -11.80 13.83 -11.69
N ASN A 77 -11.45 13.77 -10.40
CA ASN A 77 -11.95 14.63 -9.34
C ASN A 77 -10.78 15.20 -8.51
N PRO A 78 -10.21 16.34 -8.95
CA PRO A 78 -9.09 16.97 -8.27
C PRO A 78 -9.41 17.47 -6.86
N ASP A 79 -10.69 17.60 -6.50
CA ASP A 79 -11.12 18.05 -5.17
C ASP A 79 -11.29 16.88 -4.18
N ASN A 80 -11.00 15.65 -4.61
CA ASN A 80 -11.05 14.47 -3.76
C ASN A 80 -9.83 14.42 -2.79
N GLU A 81 -9.93 15.18 -1.71
CA GLU A 81 -8.88 15.24 -0.66
C GLU A 81 -8.60 13.88 -0.01
N SER A 82 -9.61 13.00 0.04
CA SER A 82 -9.45 11.64 0.56
C SER A 82 -8.46 10.83 -0.31
N ALA A 83 -8.63 10.87 -1.63
CA ALA A 83 -7.72 10.18 -2.56
C ALA A 83 -6.29 10.74 -2.50
N LYS A 84 -6.13 12.07 -2.38
CA LYS A 84 -4.81 12.70 -2.20
C LYS A 84 -4.13 12.24 -0.91
N SER A 85 -4.87 12.20 0.20
CA SER A 85 -4.35 11.73 1.49
C SER A 85 -3.93 10.26 1.42
N MET A 86 -4.74 9.39 0.80
CA MET A 86 -4.40 7.98 0.63
C MET A 86 -3.16 7.79 -0.25
N LEU A 87 -3.02 8.59 -1.32
CA LEU A 87 -1.84 8.53 -2.19
C LEU A 87 -0.58 8.96 -1.45
N ALA A 88 -0.64 10.04 -0.67
CA ALA A 88 0.49 10.51 0.13
C ALA A 88 0.97 9.45 1.14
N GLN A 89 0.02 8.81 1.86
CA GLN A 89 0.34 7.73 2.79
C GLN A 89 1.00 6.54 2.07
N LEU A 90 0.46 6.16 0.90
CA LEU A 90 1.00 5.04 0.11
C LEU A 90 2.43 5.31 -0.37
N GLU A 91 2.73 6.56 -0.75
CA GLU A 91 4.07 6.97 -1.19
C GLU A 91 5.06 7.06 -0.03
N GLU A 92 4.62 7.49 1.15
CA GLU A 92 5.43 7.49 2.38
C GLU A 92 5.80 6.07 2.80
N GLU A 93 4.84 5.14 2.83
CA GLU A 93 5.09 3.73 3.13
C GLU A 93 6.08 3.09 2.16
N ALA A 94 5.98 3.43 0.87
CA ALA A 94 6.93 2.97 -0.15
C ALA A 94 8.34 3.53 0.08
N ALA A 95 8.47 4.82 0.38
CA ALA A 95 9.75 5.47 0.66
C ALA A 95 10.45 4.85 1.88
N LEU A 96 9.73 4.67 3.00
CA LEU A 96 10.27 4.03 4.21
C LEU A 96 10.73 2.58 3.94
N SER A 97 9.96 1.84 3.15
CA SER A 97 10.31 0.46 2.76
C SER A 97 11.60 0.41 1.94
N ASP A 98 11.81 1.39 1.06
CA ASP A 98 13.02 1.49 0.24
C ASP A 98 14.24 1.96 1.05
N GLU A 99 14.08 2.90 1.97
CA GLU A 99 15.13 3.32 2.90
C GLU A 99 15.61 2.14 3.76
N GLN A 100 14.69 1.36 4.35
CA GLN A 100 15.04 0.17 5.12
C GLN A 100 15.78 -0.89 4.27
N ARG A 101 15.37 -1.08 3.01
CA ARG A 101 16.05 -1.98 2.08
C ARG A 101 17.45 -1.48 1.75
N GLN A 102 17.62 -0.17 1.59
CA GLN A 102 18.92 0.46 1.35
C GLN A 102 19.82 0.35 2.57
N GLU A 103 19.36 0.67 3.78
CA GLU A 103 20.14 0.52 5.02
C GLU A 103 20.65 -0.92 5.22
N ARG A 104 19.79 -1.92 4.98
CA ARG A 104 20.20 -3.34 5.02
C ARG A 104 21.27 -3.68 3.98
N ARG A 105 21.21 -3.05 2.80
CA ARG A 105 22.17 -3.27 1.70
C ARG A 105 23.46 -2.48 1.86
N GLN A 106 23.43 -1.32 2.52
CA GLN A 106 24.47 -0.30 2.41
C GLN A 106 25.36 -0.12 3.65
N LYS A 107 25.16 -0.83 4.77
CA LYS A 107 26.16 -0.77 5.88
C LYS A 107 27.55 -1.16 5.33
N PRO A 108 28.50 -0.21 5.20
CA PRO A 108 29.78 -0.49 4.60
C PRO A 108 30.53 -1.50 5.47
N LEU A 109 31.36 -2.35 4.86
CA LEU A 109 32.10 -3.39 5.57
C LEU A 109 32.92 -2.80 6.76
N SER A 110 33.34 -1.54 6.65
CA SER A 110 34.03 -0.78 7.71
C SER A 110 33.18 -0.48 8.95
N SER A 111 31.87 -0.25 8.81
CA SER A 111 31.00 -0.02 9.97
C SER A 111 30.78 -1.31 10.76
N ARG A 112 30.76 -2.45 10.07
CA ARG A 112 30.69 -3.77 10.73
C ARG A 112 31.93 -4.05 11.58
N LEU A 113 33.11 -3.64 11.11
CA LEU A 113 34.35 -3.79 11.87
C LEU A 113 34.36 -2.90 13.11
N LEU A 114 33.88 -1.66 13.00
CA LEU A 114 33.74 -0.75 14.15
C LEU A 114 32.75 -1.30 15.19
N ASP A 115 31.59 -1.82 14.76
CA ASP A 115 30.59 -2.44 15.66
C ASP A 115 31.19 -3.66 16.41
N ILE A 116 31.96 -4.51 15.73
CA ILE A 116 32.62 -5.68 16.34
C ILE A 116 33.68 -5.25 17.38
N LEU A 117 34.47 -4.23 17.07
CA LEU A 117 35.48 -3.71 18.00
C LEU A 117 34.85 -3.10 19.25
N LEU A 118 33.76 -2.34 19.09
CA LEU A 118 32.99 -1.80 20.21
C LEU A 118 32.43 -2.91 21.12
N TRP A 119 31.87 -3.96 20.53
CA TRP A 119 31.36 -5.11 21.29
C TRP A 119 32.47 -5.88 22.02
N ALA A 120 33.64 -6.03 21.40
CA ALA A 120 34.79 -6.69 22.03
C ALA A 120 35.34 -5.90 23.23
N ILE A 121 35.39 -4.57 23.14
CA ILE A 121 35.82 -3.70 24.24
C ILE A 121 34.88 -3.83 25.43
N GLU A 122 33.57 -3.79 25.21
CA GLU A 122 32.57 -4.02 26.26
C GLU A 122 32.78 -5.34 26.99
N ILE A 123 32.99 -6.43 26.24
CA ILE A 123 33.23 -7.76 26.82
C ILE A 123 34.48 -7.76 27.71
N VAL A 124 35.58 -7.15 27.25
CA VAL A 124 36.82 -7.06 28.02
C VAL A 124 36.60 -6.29 29.32
N VAL A 125 35.88 -5.17 29.28
CA VAL A 125 35.55 -4.38 30.47
C VAL A 125 34.70 -5.21 31.45
N ILE A 126 33.69 -5.93 30.96
CA ILE A 126 32.86 -6.81 31.79
C ILE A 126 33.70 -7.90 32.47
N LEU A 127 34.61 -8.55 31.74
CA LEU A 127 35.49 -9.58 32.29
C LEU A 127 36.42 -9.02 33.38
N LEU A 128 36.95 -7.80 33.19
CA LEU A 128 37.78 -7.13 34.19
C LEU A 128 36.97 -6.80 35.46
N LEU A 129 35.75 -6.30 35.31
CA LEU A 129 34.87 -6.00 36.44
C LEU A 129 34.50 -7.26 37.23
N ILE A 130 34.22 -8.37 36.54
CA ILE A 130 33.96 -9.67 37.18
C ILE A 130 35.19 -10.16 37.94
N GLY A 131 36.37 -10.11 37.32
CA GLY A 131 37.62 -10.51 37.98
C GLY A 131 37.92 -9.68 39.21
N LEU A 132 37.75 -8.35 39.13
CA LEU A 132 37.90 -7.44 40.26
C LEU A 132 36.93 -7.78 41.40
N ALA A 133 35.66 -8.07 41.09
CA ALA A 133 34.67 -8.46 42.09
C ALA A 133 35.05 -9.77 42.80
N ILE A 134 35.55 -10.77 42.05
CA ILE A 134 36.00 -12.04 42.63
C ILE A 134 37.15 -11.82 43.61
N VAL A 135 38.13 -10.99 43.24
CA VAL A 135 39.25 -10.63 44.12
C VAL A 135 38.73 -9.92 45.36
N LEU A 136 37.87 -8.91 45.22
CA LEU A 136 37.31 -8.20 46.38
C LEU A 136 36.55 -9.14 47.33
N ILE A 137 35.80 -10.10 46.82
CA ILE A 137 35.10 -11.11 47.64
C ILE A 137 36.07 -12.06 48.33
N ALA A 138 37.16 -12.46 47.67
CA ALA A 138 38.16 -13.37 48.23
C ALA A 138 39.01 -12.72 49.34
N TYR A 139 39.11 -11.39 49.35
CA TYR A 139 39.92 -10.61 50.28
C TYR A 139 39.10 -9.78 51.29
N ALA A 140 37.78 -9.90 51.28
CA ALA A 140 36.87 -9.33 52.29
C ALA A 140 36.59 -10.33 53.42
#